data_AF-A0A164K1A4-F1
#
_entry.id   AF-A0A164K1A4-F1
#
_cell.length_a   1.000
_cell.length_b   1.000
_cell.length_c   1.000
_cell.angle_alpha   90.00
_cell.angle_beta   90.00
_cell.angle_gamma   90.00
#
_symmetry.space_group_name_H-M   'P 1'
#
loop_
_entity.id
_entity.type
_entity.pdbx_description
1 polymer ?
#
loop_
_entity_poly.entity_id
_entity_poly.type
_entity_poly.pdbx_seq_one_letter_code
_entity_poly.pdbx_strand_id
1 'polypeptide(L)'
;MSHWNAHPGVRTGTELTRAERVADASARGMGSWHFITTLAVFLCGWVVLNTVSWFPHWDESPFVLLNLALGILAAFSAPLILVAQRRLDQRNAEVALHTMVTSDEIKAAVDRLAGVVESGVMTPAEGRRVFGADT
;
A
#
# COMPACT_ATOMS: atom_id res chain seq x y z
N MET A 1 -4.70 -1.38 12.81
CA MET A 1 -4.80 -0.11 12.08
C MET A 1 -3.42 0.23 11.56
N SER A 2 -3.21 0.18 10.25
CA SER A 2 -1.93 0.56 9.66
C SER A 2 -1.74 2.08 9.77
N HIS A 3 -0.62 2.50 10.34
CA HIS A 3 -0.22 3.91 10.51
C HIS A 3 0.13 4.60 9.18
N TRP A 4 0.06 3.89 8.06
CA TRP A 4 0.27 4.41 6.69
C TRP A 4 -0.62 5.60 6.34
N ASN A 5 -1.83 5.69 6.90
CA ASN A 5 -2.75 6.81 6.65
C ASN A 5 -2.29 8.14 7.30
N ALA A 6 -1.28 8.11 8.16
CA ALA A 6 -0.71 9.28 8.83
C ALA A 6 0.68 9.66 8.28
N HIS A 7 1.12 9.04 7.18
CA HIS A 7 2.42 9.35 6.61
C HIS A 7 2.40 10.78 6.01
N PRO A 8 3.26 11.70 6.48
CA PRO A 8 3.18 13.13 6.13
C PRO A 8 3.44 13.40 4.63
N GLY A 9 4.10 12.47 3.95
CA GLY A 9 4.36 12.54 2.51
C GLY A 9 3.35 11.82 1.62
N VAL A 10 2.12 11.54 2.06
CA VAL A 10 1.07 10.92 1.21
C VAL A 10 -0.24 11.69 1.33
N ARG A 11 -0.77 12.15 0.20
CA ARG A 11 -2.06 12.88 0.14
C ARG A 11 -3.22 12.01 0.67
N THR A 12 -3.89 12.49 1.72
CA THR A 12 -4.95 11.76 2.44
C THR A 12 -6.17 12.66 2.69
N GLY A 13 -7.39 12.10 2.64
CA GLY A 13 -8.60 12.81 3.05
C GLY A 13 -9.22 13.72 1.98
N THR A 14 -9.36 15.02 2.27
CA THR A 14 -10.04 16.03 1.42
C THR A 14 -9.27 16.41 0.15
N GLU A 15 -8.00 16.02 0.06
CA GLU A 15 -7.13 16.17 -1.12
C GLU A 15 -7.47 15.20 -2.26
N LEU A 16 -8.24 14.14 -1.96
CA LEU A 16 -8.59 13.07 -2.90
C LEU A 16 -9.86 13.42 -3.70
N THR A 17 -9.81 13.16 -5.01
CA THR A 17 -10.96 13.27 -5.91
C THR A 17 -12.07 12.27 -5.53
N ARG A 18 -13.31 12.55 -5.97
CA ARG A 18 -14.44 11.64 -5.72
C ARG A 18 -14.18 10.22 -6.23
N ALA A 19 -13.48 10.09 -7.35
CA ALA A 19 -13.11 8.79 -7.92
C ALA A 19 -12.14 8.02 -7.01
N GLU A 20 -11.17 8.70 -6.42
CA GLU A 20 -10.19 8.10 -5.51
C GLU A 20 -10.82 7.62 -4.20
N ARG A 21 -11.81 8.35 -3.69
CA ARG A 21 -12.60 7.92 -2.52
C ARG A 21 -13.38 6.63 -2.77
N VAL A 22 -14.01 6.52 -3.94
CA VAL A 22 -14.74 5.31 -4.34
C VAL A 22 -13.77 4.16 -4.54
N ALA A 23 -12.62 4.41 -5.18
CA ALA A 23 -11.57 3.41 -5.35
C ALA A 23 -11.01 2.91 -4.01
N ASP A 24 -10.76 3.79 -3.04
CA ASP A 24 -10.30 3.39 -1.70
C ASP A 24 -11.38 2.62 -0.93
N ALA A 25 -12.67 2.90 -1.15
CA ALA A 25 -13.76 2.08 -0.60
C ALA A 25 -13.80 0.68 -1.23
N SER A 26 -13.65 0.58 -2.55
CA SER A 26 -13.59 -0.68 -3.27
C SER A 26 -12.34 -1.50 -2.89
N ALA A 27 -11.18 -0.86 -2.75
CA ALA A 27 -9.93 -1.50 -2.36
C ALA A 27 -10.01 -2.14 -0.96
N ARG A 28 -10.72 -1.50 -0.02
CA ARG A 28 -10.99 -2.08 1.31
C ARG A 28 -11.86 -3.34 1.24
N GLY A 29 -12.77 -3.42 0.26
CA GLY A 29 -13.62 -4.60 0.05
C GLY A 29 -12.94 -5.74 -0.71
N MET A 30 -12.10 -5.40 -1.69
CA MET A 30 -11.49 -6.37 -2.63
C MET A 30 -10.37 -7.22 -2.01
N GLY A 31 -9.80 -6.78 -0.88
CA GLY A 31 -8.81 -7.56 -0.11
C GLY A 31 -9.42 -8.50 0.93
N SER A 32 -10.76 -8.61 1.02
CA SER A 32 -11.43 -9.44 2.03
C SER A 32 -11.70 -10.84 1.48
N TRP A 33 -11.43 -11.87 2.29
CA TRP A 33 -11.78 -13.27 2.02
C TRP A 33 -13.25 -13.45 1.62
N HIS A 34 -14.13 -12.61 2.19
CA HIS A 34 -15.58 -12.63 1.96
C HIS A 34 -15.99 -12.33 0.50
N PHE A 35 -15.20 -11.54 -0.26
CA PHE A 35 -15.50 -11.24 -1.66
C PHE A 35 -15.37 -12.50 -2.53
N ILE A 36 -14.28 -13.23 -2.34
CA ILE A 36 -14.00 -14.48 -3.04
C ILE A 36 -15.06 -15.53 -2.69
N THR A 37 -15.43 -15.65 -1.40
CA THR A 37 -16.48 -16.58 -0.97
C THR A 37 -17.84 -16.24 -1.57
N THR A 38 -18.23 -14.97 -1.61
CA THR A 38 -19.52 -14.56 -2.22
C THR A 38 -19.57 -14.88 -3.70
N LEU A 39 -18.49 -14.60 -4.44
CA LEU A 39 -18.41 -14.91 -5.87
C LEU A 39 -18.46 -16.42 -6.12
N ALA A 40 -17.75 -17.22 -5.31
CA ALA A 40 -17.77 -18.67 -5.39
C ALA A 40 -19.16 -19.25 -5.09
N VAL A 41 -19.84 -18.77 -4.05
CA VAL A 41 -21.21 -19.18 -3.71
C VAL A 41 -22.18 -18.79 -4.82
N PHE A 42 -22.04 -17.60 -5.41
CA PHE A 42 -22.85 -17.17 -6.55
C PHE A 42 -22.65 -18.08 -7.76
N LEU A 43 -21.41 -18.42 -8.12
CA LEU A 43 -21.09 -19.35 -9.21
C LEU A 43 -21.66 -20.75 -8.95
N CYS A 44 -21.44 -21.30 -7.74
CA CYS A 44 -22.01 -22.59 -7.36
C CYS A 44 -23.54 -22.58 -7.38
N GLY A 45 -24.16 -21.52 -6.87
CA GLY A 45 -25.61 -21.33 -6.90
C GLY A 45 -26.16 -21.24 -8.31
N TRP A 46 -25.44 -20.57 -9.23
CA TRP A 46 -25.79 -20.47 -10.64
C TRP A 46 -25.75 -21.82 -11.34
N VAL A 47 -24.70 -22.62 -11.09
CA VAL A 47 -24.59 -23.98 -11.62
C VAL A 47 -25.69 -24.87 -11.08
N VAL A 48 -25.98 -24.82 -9.78
CA VAL A 48 -27.06 -25.59 -9.15
C VAL A 48 -28.43 -25.18 -9.71
N LEU A 49 -28.70 -23.88 -9.85
CA LEU A 49 -29.95 -23.36 -10.41
C LEU A 49 -30.17 -23.81 -11.86
N ASN A 50 -29.11 -23.86 -12.67
CA ASN A 50 -29.20 -24.34 -14.06
C ASN A 50 -29.25 -25.88 -14.17
N THR A 51 -28.67 -26.61 -13.22
CA THR A 51 -28.67 -28.09 -13.22
C THR A 51 -30.00 -28.65 -12.66
N VAL A 52 -30.62 -27.95 -11.71
CA VAL A 52 -31.94 -28.32 -11.18
C VAL A 52 -32.98 -27.90 -12.22
N SER A 53 -33.43 -28.88 -13.01
CA SER A 53 -34.36 -28.79 -14.15
C SER A 53 -35.80 -28.37 -13.76
N TRP A 54 -35.95 -27.30 -12.97
CA TRP A 54 -37.23 -26.70 -12.57
C TRP A 54 -37.70 -25.60 -13.55
N PHE A 55 -36.82 -25.10 -14.41
CA PHE A 55 -37.13 -24.14 -15.46
C PHE A 55 -36.64 -24.67 -16.82
N PRO A 56 -37.26 -24.23 -17.95
CA PRO A 56 -36.74 -24.54 -19.29
C PRO A 56 -35.25 -24.19 -19.37
N HIS A 57 -34.42 -25.09 -19.92
CA HIS A 57 -32.96 -24.95 -19.99
C HIS A 57 -32.55 -23.57 -20.54
N TRP A 58 -32.19 -22.65 -19.65
CA TRP A 58 -31.86 -21.26 -20.02
C TRP A 58 -30.40 -21.13 -20.46
N ASP A 59 -29.55 -22.12 -20.11
CA ASP A 59 -28.13 -22.19 -20.43
C ASP A 59 -27.71 -23.64 -20.77
N GLU A 60 -28.00 -24.09 -22.00
CA GLU A 60 -27.64 -25.42 -22.53
C GLU A 60 -26.13 -25.49 -22.89
N SER A 61 -25.56 -26.71 -22.84
CA SER A 61 -24.13 -27.07 -22.97
C SER A 61 -23.18 -26.08 -23.70
N PRO A 62 -22.03 -25.67 -23.11
CA PRO A 62 -21.53 -25.86 -21.75
C PRO A 62 -21.49 -24.49 -21.04
N PHE A 63 -22.63 -24.02 -20.54
CA PHE A 63 -22.77 -22.72 -19.89
C PHE A 63 -22.24 -21.52 -20.69
N VAL A 64 -22.79 -21.25 -21.88
CA VAL A 64 -22.34 -20.16 -22.77
C VAL A 64 -22.38 -18.80 -22.07
N LEU A 65 -23.41 -18.53 -21.28
CA LEU A 65 -23.57 -17.23 -20.61
C LEU A 65 -22.56 -17.06 -19.48
N LEU A 66 -22.34 -18.11 -18.68
CA LEU A 66 -21.35 -18.10 -17.61
C LEU A 66 -19.93 -17.98 -18.18
N ASN A 67 -19.64 -18.73 -19.25
CA ASN A 67 -18.33 -18.69 -19.90
C ASN A 67 -18.07 -17.31 -20.54
N LEU A 68 -19.09 -16.69 -21.13
CA LEU A 68 -19.01 -15.31 -21.65
C LEU A 68 -18.76 -14.30 -20.52
N ALA A 69 -19.51 -14.38 -19.43
CA ALA A 69 -19.36 -13.48 -18.29
C ALA A 69 -17.97 -13.60 -17.64
N LEU A 70 -17.46 -14.83 -17.48
CA LEU A 70 -16.11 -15.09 -16.99
C LEU A 70 -15.04 -14.58 -17.95
N GLY A 71 -15.22 -14.75 -19.27
CA GLY A 71 -14.31 -14.22 -20.28
C GLY A 71 -14.21 -12.69 -20.24
N ILE A 72 -15.35 -12.02 -20.11
CA ILE A 72 -15.39 -10.56 -19.91
C ILE A 72 -14.69 -10.18 -18.61
N LEU A 73 -15.00 -10.85 -17.49
CA LEU A 73 -14.36 -10.58 -16.20
C LEU A 73 -12.83 -10.73 -16.26
N ALA A 74 -12.35 -11.78 -16.95
CA ALA A 74 -10.93 -11.99 -17.19
C ALA A 74 -10.32 -10.87 -18.05
N ALA A 75 -10.98 -10.46 -19.13
CA ALA A 75 -10.52 -9.38 -19.99
C ALA A 75 -10.42 -8.02 -19.26
N PHE A 76 -11.36 -7.74 -18.33
CA PHE A 76 -11.35 -6.51 -17.53
C PHE A 76 -10.32 -6.54 -16.39
N SER A 77 -9.81 -7.70 -15.99
CA SER A 77 -8.85 -7.80 -14.88
C SER A 77 -7.53 -7.08 -15.16
N ALA A 78 -6.93 -7.28 -16.35
CA ALA A 78 -5.66 -6.66 -16.74
C ALA A 78 -5.69 -5.12 -16.74
N PRO A 79 -6.66 -4.43 -17.37
CA PRO A 79 -6.71 -2.96 -17.35
C PRO A 79 -7.04 -2.41 -15.96
N LEU A 80 -7.88 -3.09 -15.17
CA LEU A 80 -8.15 -2.69 -13.78
C LEU A 80 -6.88 -2.77 -12.93
N ILE A 81 -6.11 -3.85 -13.07
CA ILE A 81 -4.82 -4.01 -12.41
C ILE A 81 -3.86 -2.92 -12.86
N LEU A 82 -3.79 -2.60 -14.16
CA LEU A 82 -2.89 -1.56 -14.67
C LEU A 82 -3.21 -0.17 -14.09
N VAL A 83 -4.49 0.18 -13.97
CA VAL A 83 -4.90 1.45 -13.34
C VAL A 83 -4.57 1.45 -11.85
N ALA A 84 -4.80 0.32 -11.15
CA ALA A 84 -4.43 0.17 -9.75
C ALA A 84 -2.91 0.29 -9.54
N GLN A 85 -2.12 -0.32 -10.42
CA GLN A 85 -0.65 -0.27 -10.41
C GLN A 85 -0.15 1.16 -10.63
N ARG A 86 -0.68 1.89 -11.62
CA ARG A 86 -0.31 3.31 -11.84
C ARG A 86 -0.50 4.16 -10.58
N ARG A 87 -1.55 3.92 -9.80
CA ARG A 87 -1.79 4.64 -8.54
C ARG A 87 -0.85 4.21 -7.41
N LEU A 88 -0.49 2.93 -7.34
CA LEU A 88 0.52 2.45 -6.40
C LEU A 88 1.89 3.05 -6.73
N ASP A 89 2.27 3.11 -8.01
CA ASP A 89 3.53 3.69 -8.44
C ASP A 89 3.63 5.18 -8.14
N GLN A 90 2.53 5.94 -8.32
CA GLN A 90 2.47 7.35 -7.93
C GLN A 90 2.70 7.53 -6.42
N ARG A 91 2.04 6.73 -5.57
CA ARG A 91 2.25 6.76 -4.11
C ARG A 91 3.69 6.37 -3.74
N ASN A 92 4.23 5.35 -4.39
CA ASN A 92 5.62 4.91 -4.17
C ASN A 92 6.62 6.00 -4.53
N ALA A 93 6.39 6.75 -5.62
CA ALA A 93 7.24 7.87 -6.02
C ALA A 93 7.20 9.02 -5.00
N GLU A 94 6.02 9.36 -4.47
CA GLU A 94 5.86 10.40 -3.44
C GLU A 94 6.62 10.04 -2.15
N VAL A 95 6.48 8.79 -1.70
CA VAL A 95 7.19 8.26 -0.52
C VAL A 95 8.71 8.23 -0.74
N ALA A 96 9.17 7.88 -1.95
CA ALA A 96 10.59 7.86 -2.28
C ALA A 96 11.21 9.27 -2.20
N LEU A 97 10.53 10.29 -2.76
CA LEU A 97 10.99 11.68 -2.67
C LEU A 97 11.08 12.16 -1.22
N HIS A 98 10.07 11.87 -0.40
CA HIS A 98 10.10 12.21 1.03
C HIS A 98 11.27 11.53 1.75
N THR A 99 11.50 10.23 1.46
CA THR A 99 12.60 9.47 2.05
C THR A 99 13.97 10.04 1.66
N MET A 100 14.13 10.50 0.41
CA MET A 100 15.37 11.13 -0.04
C MET A 100 15.67 12.42 0.75
N VAL A 101 14.68 13.31 0.90
CA VAL A 101 14.84 14.57 1.64
C VAL A 101 15.20 14.31 3.11
N THR A 102 14.45 13.43 3.79
CA THR A 102 14.74 13.10 5.19
C THR A 102 16.12 12.46 5.35
N SER A 103 16.56 11.64 4.38
CA SER A 103 17.88 11.01 4.43
C SER A 103 19.03 12.03 4.38
N ASP A 104 18.87 13.11 3.61
CA ASP A 104 19.88 14.17 3.52
C ASP A 104 19.91 15.02 4.80
N GLU A 105 18.75 15.30 5.39
CA GLU A 105 18.65 15.98 6.69
C GLU A 105 19.30 15.17 7.82
N ILE A 106 19.05 13.86 7.86
CA ILE A 106 19.66 12.95 8.85
C ILE A 106 21.19 12.96 8.71
N LYS A 107 21.72 12.89 7.48
CA LYS A 107 23.17 12.99 7.24
C LYS A 107 23.74 14.32 7.73
N ALA A 108 23.09 15.44 7.39
CA ALA A 108 23.53 16.76 7.82
C ALA A 108 23.52 16.91 9.35
N ALA A 109 22.56 16.29 10.05
CA ALA A 109 22.52 16.29 11.51
C ALA A 109 23.66 15.46 12.12
N VAL A 110 23.98 14.30 11.53
CA VAL A 110 25.12 13.46 11.94
C VAL A 110 26.44 14.21 11.76
N ASP A 111 26.66 14.87 10.62
CA ASP A 111 27.88 15.63 10.36
C ASP A 111 28.04 16.81 11.32
N ARG A 112 26.95 17.50 11.67
CA ARG A 112 26.96 18.56 12.69
C ARG A 112 27.37 18.02 14.06
N LEU A 113 26.82 16.88 14.47
CA LEU A 113 27.17 16.25 15.75
C LEU A 113 28.63 15.77 15.75
N ALA A 114 29.10 15.16 14.66
CA ALA A 114 30.49 14.75 14.51
C ALA A 114 31.45 15.95 14.64
N GLY A 115 31.14 17.09 13.99
CA GLY A 115 31.94 18.30 14.11
C GLY A 115 31.94 18.91 15.52
N VAL A 116 30.81 18.85 16.25
CA VAL A 116 30.75 19.29 17.66
C VAL A 116 31.56 18.37 18.57
N VAL A 117 31.53 17.06 18.35
CA VAL A 117 32.35 16.11 19.10
C VAL A 117 33.84 16.32 18.80
N GLU A 118 34.22 16.49 17.54
CA GLU A 118 35.63 16.73 17.15
C GLU A 118 36.17 18.05 17.72
N SER A 119 35.37 19.12 17.68
CA SER A 119 35.72 20.42 18.30
C SER A 119 35.74 20.37 19.83
N GLY A 120 34.88 19.57 20.46
CA GLY A 120 34.91 19.33 21.91
C GLY A 120 36.09 18.45 22.37
N VAL A 121 36.49 17.47 21.57
CA VAL A 121 37.63 16.57 21.84
C VAL A 121 38.98 17.29 21.70
N MET A 122 39.05 18.43 20.99
CA MET A 122 40.26 19.27 20.91
C MET A 122 40.52 20.20 22.11
N THR A 123 39.97 19.91 23.28
CA THR A 123 40.45 20.50 24.54
C THR A 123 41.30 19.51 25.37
N PRO A 124 42.58 19.29 25.03
CA PRO A 124 43.53 18.64 25.92
C PRO A 124 43.95 19.63 27.02
N ALA A 125 43.05 19.97 27.95
CA ALA A 125 43.38 20.91 29.03
C ALA A 125 42.87 20.54 30.43
N GLU A 126 41.93 19.60 30.59
CA GLU A 126 41.39 19.28 31.93
C GLU A 126 41.69 17.87 32.47
N GLY A 127 42.43 17.02 31.74
CA GLY A 127 42.85 15.71 32.25
C GLY A 127 44.05 15.71 33.21
N ARG A 128 44.76 16.84 33.38
CA ARG A 128 45.99 16.93 34.20
C ARG A 128 45.79 17.54 35.59
N ARG A 129 44.63 18.12 35.89
CA ARG A 129 44.36 18.77 37.19
C ARG A 129 43.64 17.87 38.21
N VAL A 130 43.18 16.69 37.80
CA VAL A 130 42.49 15.74 38.69
C VAL A 130 43.43 14.62 39.21
N PHE A 131 44.57 14.37 38.55
CA PHE A 131 45.47 13.24 38.87
C PHE A 131 46.86 13.65 39.41
N GLY A 132 47.03 14.88 39.88
CA GLY A 132 48.35 15.36 40.31
C GLY A 132 48.31 16.49 41.34
N ALA A 133 47.78 16.21 42.54
CA ALA A 133 48.03 16.98 43.75
C ALA A 133 47.45 16.21 44.96
N ASP A 134 48.10 15.12 45.36
CA ASP A 134 48.02 14.56 46.73
C ASP A 134 49.03 13.42 46.85
N THR A 135 50.29 13.78 47.15
CA THR A 135 51.29 13.05 47.94
C THR A 135 52.58 13.86 48.00
#